data_AF-A0A8J7UU84-F1
#
_entry.id   AF-A0A8J7UU84-F1
#
_cell.length_a   1.000
_cell.length_b   1.000
_cell.length_c   1.000
_cell.angle_alpha   90.00
_cell.angle_beta   90.00
_cell.angle_gamma   90.00
#
_symmetry.space_group_name_H-M   'P 1'
#
loop_
_entity.id
_entity.type
_entity.pdbx_description
1 polymer ?
#
loop_
_entity_poly.entity_id
_entity_poly.type
_entity_poly.pdbx_seq_one_letter_code
_entity_poly.pdbx_strand_id
1 'polypeptide(L)'
;MTLQRLAFTAILLFVIQSCSSTPKLVSQFSADESSASRSANLESKMDTVERQSLDEIAVFAANDEEYLYLMVDFVSSRAFDNAREFGFTLYIDGEDAVKRSFGVTYPTGIFYELRSYPGAQKGYLEEPNWGNMPQNQSILESAERSGKRNALLVQRRSRRDNIQPFSLPLNQLEAQNLLVHFDEEGRNGRISFTIPLQTRSTSQFSPDIKPGQTVDVGFEIDPVRLHDMREGSSAPLISSETASGRTDSDSEDRQQERINQLMRRMGEPLEKWVKLELSEP
;
A
#
# COMPACT_ATOMS: atom_id res chain seq x y z
N MET A 1 -19.42 -59.21 -0.72
CA MET A 1 -18.11 -58.53 -0.66
C MET A 1 -18.33 -57.04 -0.87
N THR A 2 -18.60 -56.37 0.23
CA THR A 2 -19.17 -55.02 0.33
C THR A 2 -18.29 -54.21 1.28
N LEU A 3 -17.04 -53.96 0.87
CA LEU A 3 -16.08 -53.25 1.72
C LEU A 3 -15.11 -52.33 0.96
N GLN A 4 -15.29 -52.13 -0.35
CA GLN A 4 -14.36 -51.34 -1.16
C GLN A 4 -14.94 -50.00 -1.67
N ARG A 5 -16.21 -49.70 -1.38
CA ARG A 5 -16.87 -48.44 -1.79
C ARG A 5 -17.04 -47.40 -0.67
N LEU A 6 -16.56 -47.70 0.54
CA LEU A 6 -16.72 -46.83 1.71
C LEU A 6 -15.46 -46.02 2.07
N ALA A 7 -14.32 -46.30 1.43
CA ALA A 7 -13.06 -45.60 1.75
C ALA A 7 -12.80 -44.33 0.90
N PHE A 8 -13.55 -44.12 -0.18
CA PHE A 8 -13.28 -43.00 -1.12
C PHE A 8 -14.08 -41.72 -0.82
N THR A 9 -15.06 -41.77 0.08
CA THR A 9 -15.93 -40.62 0.37
C THR A 9 -15.51 -39.84 1.63
N ALA A 10 -14.53 -40.32 2.39
CA ALA A 10 -14.08 -39.69 3.63
C ALA A 10 -12.87 -38.75 3.48
N ILE A 11 -12.18 -38.76 2.33
CA ILE A 11 -10.98 -37.93 2.09
C ILE A 11 -11.31 -36.61 1.35
N LEU A 12 -12.50 -36.49 0.76
CA LEU A 12 -12.90 -35.28 0.02
C LEU A 12 -13.49 -34.16 0.91
N LEU A 13 -13.66 -34.39 2.22
CA LEU A 13 -14.37 -33.47 3.13
C LEU A 13 -13.45 -32.67 4.07
N PHE A 14 -12.13 -32.78 3.92
CA PHE A 14 -11.16 -32.15 4.83
C PHE A 14 -10.28 -31.04 4.21
N VAL A 15 -10.60 -30.55 3.00
CA VAL A 15 -9.71 -29.63 2.24
C VAL A 15 -10.24 -28.19 2.09
N ILE A 16 -11.37 -27.80 2.69
CA ILE A 16 -11.92 -26.43 2.44
C ILE A 16 -12.31 -25.66 3.71
N GLN A 17 -11.59 -25.86 4.81
CA GLN A 17 -11.56 -24.91 5.92
C GLN A 17 -10.21 -24.21 6.02
N SER A 18 -9.71 -23.69 4.89
CA SER A 18 -8.80 -22.53 4.95
C SER A 18 -9.69 -21.29 5.08
N CYS A 19 -10.27 -21.12 6.26
CA CYS A 19 -10.83 -19.84 6.66
C CYS A 19 -9.62 -18.92 6.86
N SER A 20 -9.18 -18.26 5.77
CA SER A 20 -8.21 -17.17 5.85
C SER A 20 -8.90 -16.05 6.63
N SER A 21 -8.85 -16.13 7.95
CA SER A 21 -9.36 -15.07 8.80
C SER A 21 -8.42 -13.89 8.63
N THR A 22 -8.91 -12.80 8.02
CA THR A 22 -8.20 -11.53 8.03
C THR A 22 -7.80 -11.22 9.48
N PRO A 23 -6.50 -11.03 9.77
CA PRO A 23 -6.05 -10.74 11.12
C PRO A 23 -6.78 -9.50 11.64
N LYS A 24 -7.24 -9.58 12.88
CA LYS A 24 -7.86 -8.46 13.58
C LYS A 24 -6.82 -7.74 14.42
N LEU A 25 -6.89 -6.41 14.41
CA LEU A 25 -6.11 -5.48 15.21
C LEU A 25 -7.12 -4.60 15.94
N VAL A 26 -6.87 -4.30 17.20
CA VAL A 26 -7.63 -3.29 17.95
C VAL A 26 -6.68 -2.12 18.13
N SER A 27 -7.08 -0.93 17.68
CA SER A 27 -6.28 0.26 17.95
C SER A 27 -6.29 0.56 19.45
N GLN A 28 -5.31 1.32 19.92
CA GLN A 28 -5.37 1.87 21.27
C GLN A 28 -5.87 3.31 21.25
N PHE A 29 -6.81 3.65 22.15
CA PHE A 29 -7.25 5.03 22.33
C PHE A 29 -6.16 5.89 23.00
N SER A 30 -5.84 7.04 22.44
CA SER A 30 -4.88 8.00 23.01
C SER A 30 -5.56 9.31 23.37
N ALA A 31 -5.86 9.51 24.66
CA ALA A 31 -6.66 10.64 25.13
C ALA A 31 -5.95 12.00 25.20
N ASP A 32 -4.65 12.13 24.85
CA ASP A 32 -3.90 13.38 25.08
C ASP A 32 -2.70 13.62 24.13
N GLU A 33 -2.73 14.70 23.32
CA GLU A 33 -1.86 15.89 23.40
C GLU A 33 -2.03 16.82 22.17
N SER A 34 -1.90 18.13 22.41
CA SER A 34 -2.08 19.21 21.42
C SER A 34 -1.30 19.04 20.10
N SER A 35 -1.83 19.66 19.04
CA SER A 35 -1.37 19.59 17.64
C SER A 35 0.13 19.81 17.34
N ALA A 36 0.92 20.30 18.29
CA ALA A 36 2.32 20.69 18.11
C ALA A 36 3.35 19.56 18.39
N SER A 37 2.94 18.41 18.95
CA SER A 37 3.84 17.29 19.35
C SER A 37 3.72 16.05 18.43
N ARG A 38 2.96 16.15 17.34
CA ARG A 38 2.37 15.01 16.59
C ARG A 38 3.35 13.97 16.01
N SER A 39 4.57 14.33 15.61
CA SER A 39 5.54 13.36 15.06
C SER A 39 6.51 12.78 16.09
N ALA A 40 6.84 13.55 17.14
CA ALA A 40 7.83 13.16 18.15
C ALA A 40 7.24 12.25 19.25
N ASN A 41 5.92 12.20 19.38
CA ASN A 41 5.23 11.42 20.41
C ASN A 41 4.61 10.10 19.91
N LEU A 42 4.78 9.74 18.63
CA LEU A 42 4.26 8.45 18.14
C LEU A 42 5.10 7.30 18.69
N GLU A 43 6.42 7.42 18.62
CA GLU A 43 7.35 6.38 19.05
C GLU A 43 7.27 6.11 20.55
N SER A 44 7.19 7.17 21.37
CA SER A 44 7.04 7.07 22.83
C SER A 44 5.70 6.46 23.25
N LYS A 45 4.63 6.69 22.48
CA LYS A 45 3.30 6.07 22.68
C LYS A 45 3.26 4.60 22.24
N MET A 46 4.21 4.16 21.42
CA MET A 46 4.17 2.86 20.73
C MET A 46 5.01 1.76 21.40
N ASP A 47 5.81 2.07 22.42
CA ASP A 47 6.62 1.09 23.16
C ASP A 47 5.79 0.15 24.06
N THR A 48 4.52 0.47 24.32
CA THR A 48 3.63 -0.31 25.21
C THR A 48 2.55 -1.09 24.46
N VAL A 49 2.54 -1.04 23.12
CA VAL A 49 1.49 -1.61 22.26
C VAL A 49 1.93 -2.93 21.64
N GLU A 50 1.05 -3.92 21.59
CA GLU A 50 1.32 -5.19 20.93
C GLU A 50 1.44 -4.99 19.40
N ARG A 51 2.61 -5.34 18.86
CA ARG A 51 2.88 -5.25 17.42
C ARG A 51 2.26 -6.45 16.73
N GLN A 52 1.47 -6.22 15.68
CA GLN A 52 0.98 -7.33 14.87
C GLN A 52 1.96 -7.61 13.72
N SER A 53 2.60 -8.77 13.78
CA SER A 53 3.48 -9.24 12.71
C SER A 53 2.68 -9.80 11.53
N LEU A 54 2.96 -9.29 10.33
CA LEU A 54 2.36 -9.67 9.05
C LEU A 54 3.46 -10.13 8.07
N ASP A 55 4.27 -11.10 8.51
CA ASP A 55 5.35 -11.73 7.73
C ASP A 55 6.51 -10.77 7.41
N GLU A 56 6.34 -9.90 6.41
CA GLU A 56 7.36 -8.96 5.95
C GLU A 56 7.32 -7.59 6.64
N ILE A 57 6.20 -7.29 7.31
CA ILE A 57 5.98 -6.03 8.03
C ILE A 57 5.41 -6.29 9.43
N ALA A 58 5.65 -5.37 10.36
CA ALA A 58 4.97 -5.32 11.65
C ALA A 58 4.20 -4.01 11.77
N VAL A 59 2.96 -4.08 12.23
CA VAL A 59 2.01 -2.97 12.19
C VAL A 59 1.56 -2.61 13.60
N PHE A 60 1.34 -1.31 13.80
CA PHE A 60 0.81 -0.71 15.01
C PHE A 60 -0.27 0.27 14.61
N ALA A 61 -1.32 0.30 15.41
CA ALA A 61 -2.41 1.23 15.24
C ALA A 61 -2.83 1.84 16.57
N ALA A 62 -3.01 3.15 16.60
CA ALA A 62 -3.63 3.88 17.70
C ALA A 62 -4.58 4.91 17.10
N ASN A 63 -5.60 5.34 17.83
CA ASN A 63 -6.46 6.43 17.39
C ASN A 63 -6.84 7.34 18.56
N ASP A 64 -7.28 8.54 18.23
CA ASP A 64 -8.04 9.40 19.13
C ASP A 64 -9.39 9.75 18.48
N GLU A 65 -10.04 10.82 18.91
CA GLU A 65 -11.31 11.28 18.34
C GLU A 65 -11.16 11.87 16.92
N GLU A 66 -9.96 12.29 16.53
CA GLU A 66 -9.69 13.04 15.30
C GLU A 66 -8.81 12.31 14.29
N TYR A 67 -7.86 11.49 14.75
CA TYR A 67 -6.82 10.88 13.92
C TYR A 67 -6.67 9.38 14.16
N LEU A 68 -6.30 8.70 13.08
CA LEU A 68 -5.69 7.38 13.10
C LEU A 68 -4.18 7.52 12.95
N TYR A 69 -3.46 6.86 13.84
CA TYR A 69 -2.02 6.75 13.86
C TYR A 69 -1.61 5.33 13.46
N LEU A 70 -0.82 5.19 12.41
CA LEU A 70 -0.30 3.91 11.95
C LEU A 70 1.21 3.96 11.89
N MET A 71 1.86 2.89 12.36
CA MET A 71 3.28 2.68 12.17
C MET A 71 3.49 1.33 11.51
N VAL A 72 4.44 1.27 10.58
CA VAL A 72 4.79 0.07 9.82
C VAL A 72 6.30 -0.08 9.87
N ASP A 73 6.75 -1.12 10.57
CA ASP A 73 8.15 -1.53 10.60
C ASP A 73 8.36 -2.59 9.51
N PHE A 74 9.34 -2.40 8.62
CA PHE A 74 9.71 -3.44 7.66
C PHE A 74 10.59 -4.48 8.35
N VAL A 75 10.07 -5.69 8.54
CA VAL A 75 10.84 -6.80 9.13
C VAL A 75 11.80 -7.39 8.10
N SER A 76 11.40 -7.35 6.83
CA SER A 76 12.17 -7.81 5.67
C SER A 76 12.91 -6.64 5.02
N SER A 77 14.25 -6.73 4.91
CA SER A 77 15.04 -5.74 4.16
C SER A 77 14.63 -5.70 2.68
N ARG A 78 14.19 -6.84 2.13
CA ARG A 78 13.64 -6.91 0.77
C ARG A 78 12.36 -6.08 0.63
N ALA A 79 11.44 -6.17 1.60
CA ALA A 79 10.22 -5.37 1.57
C ALA A 79 10.53 -3.87 1.65
N PHE A 80 11.50 -3.50 2.48
CA PHE A 80 11.98 -2.13 2.57
C PHE A 80 12.61 -1.63 1.26
N ASP A 81 13.50 -2.42 0.65
CA ASP A 81 14.10 -2.09 -0.65
C ASP A 81 13.03 -1.97 -1.74
N ASN A 82 12.07 -2.90 -1.77
CA ASN A 82 10.93 -2.86 -2.69
C ASN A 82 10.04 -1.62 -2.43
N ALA A 83 9.84 -1.20 -1.19
CA ALA A 83 9.11 0.03 -0.87
C ALA A 83 9.83 1.27 -1.40
N ARG A 84 11.16 1.34 -1.30
CA ARG A 84 11.97 2.44 -1.87
C ARG A 84 11.96 2.43 -3.39
N GLU A 85 12.01 1.24 -4.00
CA GLU A 85 12.09 1.10 -5.45
C GLU A 85 10.72 1.29 -6.12
N PHE A 86 9.67 0.66 -5.59
CA PHE A 86 8.36 0.56 -6.20
C PHE A 86 7.28 1.36 -5.48
N GLY A 87 7.56 1.87 -4.28
CA GLY A 87 6.60 2.61 -3.47
C GLY A 87 5.82 1.70 -2.51
N PHE A 88 5.37 2.27 -1.40
CA PHE A 88 4.55 1.58 -0.40
C PHE A 88 3.22 2.30 -0.23
N THR A 89 2.12 1.59 -0.43
CA THR A 89 0.76 2.15 -0.35
C THR A 89 0.01 1.61 0.86
N LEU A 90 -0.47 2.54 1.68
CA LEU A 90 -1.43 2.29 2.73
C LEU A 90 -2.83 2.57 2.20
N TYR A 91 -3.76 1.62 2.35
CA TYR A 91 -5.19 1.82 2.09
C TYR A 91 -6.00 1.76 3.38
N ILE A 92 -7.06 2.55 3.46
CA ILE A 92 -8.05 2.50 4.54
C ILE A 92 -9.43 2.50 3.92
N ASP A 93 -10.22 1.50 4.27
CA ASP A 93 -11.59 1.34 3.84
C ASP A 93 -12.52 1.29 5.06
N GLY A 94 -13.46 2.23 5.14
CA GLY A 94 -14.56 2.15 6.11
C GLY A 94 -15.47 0.94 5.82
N GLU A 95 -16.30 0.56 6.80
CA GLU A 95 -17.17 -0.62 6.73
C GLU A 95 -18.06 -0.69 5.47
N ASP A 96 -18.60 0.46 5.04
CA ASP A 96 -19.44 0.59 3.84
C ASP A 96 -18.68 1.08 2.60
N ALA A 97 -17.36 1.29 2.72
CA ALA A 97 -16.54 1.83 1.65
C ALA A 97 -16.20 0.76 0.60
N VAL A 98 -15.78 1.23 -0.57
CA VAL A 98 -15.29 0.34 -1.62
C VAL A 98 -13.83 -0.02 -1.33
N LYS A 99 -13.42 -1.27 -1.61
CA LYS A 99 -12.02 -1.68 -1.40
C LYS A 99 -11.05 -0.72 -2.11
N ARG A 100 -10.01 -0.26 -1.41
CA ARG A 100 -9.07 0.79 -1.84
C ARG A 100 -9.77 2.11 -2.14
N SER A 101 -10.60 2.58 -1.21
CA SER A 101 -11.34 3.85 -1.27
C SER A 101 -10.44 5.03 -0.94
N PHE A 102 -9.64 4.94 0.12
CA PHE A 102 -8.65 5.95 0.50
C PHE A 102 -7.27 5.31 0.54
N GLY A 103 -6.28 5.92 -0.12
CA GLY A 103 -4.92 5.39 -0.14
C GLY A 103 -3.83 6.44 -0.18
N VAL A 104 -2.71 6.17 0.47
CA VAL A 104 -1.53 7.03 0.53
C VAL A 104 -0.30 6.19 0.16
N THR A 105 0.37 6.53 -0.94
CA THR A 105 1.65 5.92 -1.33
C THR A 105 2.81 6.80 -0.89
N TYR A 106 3.66 6.29 0.00
CA TYR A 106 4.88 6.95 0.43
C TYR A 106 5.93 5.93 0.93
N PRO A 107 7.21 6.02 0.50
CA PRO A 107 7.67 6.88 -0.61
C PRO A 107 6.97 6.50 -1.92
N THR A 108 7.00 7.38 -2.93
CA THR A 108 6.33 7.11 -4.22
C THR A 108 7.03 6.02 -5.06
N GLY A 109 8.29 5.71 -4.74
CA GLY A 109 9.10 4.73 -5.43
C GLY A 109 9.95 5.33 -6.56
N ILE A 110 11.23 4.93 -6.64
CA ILE A 110 12.15 5.33 -7.72
C ILE A 110 11.53 5.03 -9.10
N PHE A 111 10.98 3.82 -9.27
CA PHE A 111 10.39 3.39 -10.53
C PHE A 111 9.26 4.31 -11.02
N TYR A 112 8.43 4.80 -10.09
CA TYR A 112 7.38 5.76 -10.40
C TYR A 112 7.97 7.11 -10.85
N GLU A 113 8.97 7.62 -10.12
CA GLU A 113 9.59 8.92 -10.38
C GLU A 113 10.42 8.96 -11.69
N LEU A 114 10.98 7.82 -12.12
CA LEU A 114 11.71 7.70 -13.38
C LEU A 114 10.86 8.05 -14.62
N ARG A 115 9.53 8.08 -14.51
CA ARG A 115 8.63 8.50 -15.60
C ARG A 115 8.86 9.94 -16.06
N SER A 116 9.40 10.78 -15.19
CA SER A 116 9.69 12.19 -15.48
C SER A 116 10.88 12.36 -16.42
N TYR A 117 11.61 11.27 -16.70
CA TYR A 117 12.80 11.25 -17.54
C TYR A 117 12.54 10.42 -18.80
N PRO A 118 12.68 11.00 -20.01
CA PRO A 118 12.41 10.29 -21.25
C PRO A 118 13.22 8.99 -21.37
N GLY A 119 12.52 7.87 -21.55
CA GLY A 119 13.11 6.54 -21.74
C GLY A 119 13.71 5.89 -20.48
N ALA A 120 13.88 6.63 -19.38
CA ALA A 120 14.55 6.12 -18.17
C ALA A 120 13.79 4.96 -17.52
N GLN A 121 12.46 5.09 -17.37
CA GLN A 121 11.64 4.02 -16.79
C GLN A 121 11.71 2.72 -17.61
N LYS A 122 11.71 2.85 -18.95
CA LYS A 122 11.83 1.71 -19.87
C LYS A 122 13.21 1.07 -19.76
N GLY A 123 14.28 1.87 -19.87
CA GLY A 123 15.65 1.39 -19.72
C GLY A 123 15.90 0.74 -18.37
N TYR A 124 15.32 1.30 -17.30
CA TYR A 124 15.41 0.74 -15.96
C TYR A 124 14.88 -0.70 -15.90
N LEU A 125 13.77 -1.03 -16.58
CA LEU A 125 13.23 -2.38 -16.61
C LEU A 125 13.98 -3.31 -17.57
N GLU A 126 14.32 -2.82 -18.76
CA GLU A 126 14.81 -3.65 -19.86
C GLU A 126 16.32 -3.93 -19.79
N GLU A 127 17.10 -3.09 -19.12
CA GLU A 127 18.56 -3.21 -19.04
C GLU A 127 19.00 -3.62 -17.62
N PRO A 128 19.51 -4.87 -17.42
CA PRO A 128 19.83 -5.42 -16.08
C PRO A 128 20.85 -4.65 -15.24
N ASN A 129 21.54 -3.67 -15.81
CA ASN A 129 22.54 -2.83 -15.12
C ASN A 129 22.28 -1.34 -15.28
N TRP A 130 21.11 -0.93 -15.79
CA TRP A 130 20.79 0.49 -16.01
C TRP A 130 21.04 1.33 -14.76
N GLY A 131 20.63 0.82 -13.60
CA GLY A 131 20.77 1.47 -12.30
C GLY A 131 22.23 1.68 -11.85
N ASN A 132 23.18 0.90 -12.39
CA ASN A 132 24.59 0.96 -12.02
C ASN A 132 25.43 1.79 -13.01
N MET A 133 24.82 2.25 -14.11
CA MET A 133 25.55 3.03 -15.11
C MET A 133 25.88 4.43 -14.56
N PRO A 134 27.12 4.93 -14.71
CA PRO A 134 27.50 6.26 -14.21
C PRO A 134 26.61 7.39 -14.74
N GLN A 135 26.20 7.33 -16.01
CA GLN A 135 25.35 8.34 -16.63
C GLN A 135 23.93 8.42 -16.01
N ASN A 136 23.47 7.35 -15.37
CA ASN A 136 22.11 7.27 -14.82
C ASN A 136 22.05 7.63 -13.32
N GLN A 137 23.20 7.75 -12.63
CA GLN A 137 23.24 8.03 -11.20
C GLN A 137 22.53 9.33 -10.84
N SER A 138 22.77 10.40 -11.59
CA SER A 138 22.11 11.70 -11.35
C SER A 138 20.59 11.64 -11.52
N ILE A 139 20.09 10.75 -12.40
CA ILE A 139 18.66 10.53 -12.61
C ILE A 139 18.07 9.77 -11.42
N LEU A 140 18.75 8.72 -10.94
CA LEU A 140 18.32 7.93 -9.78
C LEU A 140 18.29 8.77 -8.51
N GLU A 141 19.34 9.55 -8.23
CA GLU A 141 19.39 10.46 -7.08
C GLU A 141 18.27 11.51 -7.13
N SER A 142 17.91 11.96 -8.33
CA SER A 142 16.82 12.93 -8.50
C SER A 142 15.45 12.27 -8.38
N ALA A 143 15.28 11.05 -8.87
CA ALA A 143 14.09 10.24 -8.67
C ALA A 143 13.87 9.91 -7.19
N GLU A 144 14.91 9.45 -6.48
CA GLU A 144 14.85 9.15 -5.05
C GLU A 144 14.49 10.41 -4.23
N ARG A 145 15.14 11.55 -4.50
CA ARG A 145 14.82 12.82 -3.84
C ARG A 145 13.38 13.27 -4.12
N SER A 146 12.89 13.05 -5.33
CA SER A 146 11.50 13.36 -5.69
C SER A 146 10.52 12.47 -4.92
N GLY A 147 10.79 11.17 -4.85
CA GLY A 147 9.92 10.22 -4.18
C GLY A 147 9.86 10.35 -2.66
N LYS A 148 10.84 11.04 -2.07
CA LYS A 148 10.86 11.47 -0.66
C LYS A 148 10.17 12.81 -0.40
N ARG A 149 9.83 13.58 -1.44
CA ARG A 149 9.21 14.91 -1.31
C ARG A 149 7.73 14.94 -1.68
N ASN A 150 7.28 13.90 -2.36
CA ASN A 150 5.92 13.75 -2.81
C ASN A 150 5.33 12.48 -2.20
N ALA A 151 4.01 12.42 -2.14
CA ALA A 151 3.26 11.20 -1.93
C ALA A 151 2.16 11.10 -2.99
N LEU A 152 1.61 9.90 -3.15
CA LEU A 152 0.47 9.68 -4.04
C LEU A 152 -0.79 9.49 -3.20
N LEU A 153 -1.87 10.16 -3.57
CA LEU A 153 -3.14 10.06 -2.88
C LEU A 153 -4.19 9.43 -3.80
N VAL A 154 -4.89 8.43 -3.30
CA VAL A 154 -6.06 7.80 -3.94
C VAL A 154 -7.30 8.13 -3.12
N GLN A 155 -8.35 8.61 -3.79
CA GLN A 155 -9.68 8.78 -3.21
C GLN A 155 -10.76 8.31 -4.19
N ARG A 156 -11.59 7.38 -3.77
CA ARG A 156 -12.67 6.78 -4.56
C ARG A 156 -13.93 6.71 -3.75
N ARG A 157 -15.06 7.02 -4.40
CA ARG A 157 -16.39 6.99 -3.81
C ARG A 157 -17.22 5.83 -4.32
N SER A 158 -16.83 5.27 -5.47
CA SER A 158 -17.52 4.17 -6.12
C SER A 158 -16.55 3.12 -6.67
N ARG A 159 -17.03 1.88 -6.80
CA ARG A 159 -16.27 0.80 -7.47
C ARG A 159 -16.00 1.12 -8.94
N ARG A 160 -16.82 1.98 -9.54
CA ARG A 160 -16.66 2.44 -10.92
C ARG A 160 -15.57 3.50 -11.08
N ASP A 161 -15.16 4.14 -9.99
CA ASP A 161 -14.09 5.12 -10.04
C ASP A 161 -12.77 4.39 -10.26
N ASN A 162 -11.99 4.85 -11.23
CA ASN A 162 -10.64 4.35 -11.45
C ASN A 162 -9.77 4.66 -10.23
N ILE A 163 -8.86 3.76 -9.91
CA ILE A 163 -7.81 4.01 -8.93
C ILE A 163 -6.77 4.88 -9.62
N GLN A 164 -6.90 6.20 -9.51
CA GLN A 164 -5.96 7.14 -10.11
C GLN A 164 -5.28 7.97 -9.01
N PRO A 165 -3.97 7.79 -8.77
CA PRO A 165 -3.25 8.55 -7.77
C PRO A 165 -3.01 9.99 -8.20
N PHE A 166 -3.23 10.92 -7.28
CA PHE A 166 -2.81 12.31 -7.38
C PHE A 166 -1.46 12.47 -6.69
N SER A 167 -0.45 12.94 -7.43
CA SER A 167 0.84 13.27 -6.82
C SER A 167 0.75 14.61 -6.12
N LEU A 168 1.07 14.63 -4.82
CA LEU A 168 1.01 15.81 -3.98
C LEU A 168 2.34 15.98 -3.23
N PRO A 169 2.89 17.19 -3.14
CA PRO A 169 4.00 17.49 -2.24
C PRO A 169 3.66 17.19 -0.77
N LEU A 170 4.60 16.67 0.00
CA LEU A 170 4.37 16.32 1.42
C LEU A 170 3.89 17.51 2.25
N ASN A 171 4.47 18.70 2.04
CA ASN A 171 4.05 19.91 2.76
C ASN A 171 2.58 20.29 2.52
N GLN A 172 2.01 19.91 1.37
CA GLN A 172 0.58 20.10 1.10
C GLN A 172 -0.28 19.10 1.89
N LEU A 173 0.16 17.85 2.03
CA LEU A 173 -0.51 16.86 2.87
C LEU A 173 -0.44 17.25 4.34
N GLU A 174 0.72 17.72 4.80
CA GLU A 174 0.92 18.21 6.17
C GLU A 174 0.01 19.38 6.50
N ALA A 175 -0.16 20.32 5.56
CA ALA A 175 -1.11 21.43 5.70
C ALA A 175 -2.58 20.96 5.80
N GLN A 176 -2.89 19.73 5.39
CA GLN A 176 -4.19 19.08 5.52
C GLN A 176 -4.26 18.09 6.70
N ASN A 177 -3.29 18.15 7.62
CA ASN A 177 -3.14 17.26 8.77
C ASN A 177 -2.98 15.77 8.41
N LEU A 178 -2.57 15.46 7.17
CA LEU A 178 -2.13 14.13 6.78
C LEU A 178 -0.62 14.09 6.82
N LEU A 179 -0.06 13.49 7.87
CA LEU A 179 1.38 13.45 8.09
C LEU A 179 1.91 12.07 7.70
N VAL A 180 3.03 12.06 7.00
CA VAL A 180 3.74 10.82 6.69
C VAL A 180 5.23 11.02 6.95
N HIS A 181 5.84 10.09 7.65
CA HIS A 181 7.27 10.09 7.92
C HIS A 181 7.88 8.77 7.51
N PHE A 182 9.08 8.82 6.93
CA PHE A 182 9.83 7.65 6.53
C PHE A 182 11.21 7.71 7.15
N ASP A 183 11.45 6.76 8.04
CA ASP A 183 12.72 6.57 8.70
C ASP A 183 13.51 5.47 7.99
N GLU A 184 14.68 5.85 7.50
CA GLU A 184 15.62 4.97 6.80
C GLU A 184 16.80 4.56 7.70
N GLU A 185 16.79 4.93 8.98
CA GLU A 185 17.87 4.58 9.90
C GLU A 185 17.88 3.06 10.17
N GLY A 186 18.97 2.42 9.75
CA GLY A 186 19.20 0.99 9.95
C GLY A 186 18.96 0.13 8.69
N ARG A 187 18.90 -1.19 8.87
CA ARG A 187 18.72 -2.15 7.77
C ARG A 187 17.26 -2.35 7.37
N ASN A 188 16.37 -2.05 8.31
CA ASN A 188 14.94 -2.34 8.29
C ASN A 188 14.26 -1.01 8.62
N GLY A 189 13.75 -0.30 7.61
CA GLY A 189 13.18 1.02 7.84
C GLY A 189 11.75 0.98 8.40
N ARG A 190 11.19 2.18 8.57
CA ARG A 190 9.88 2.41 9.18
C ARG A 190 9.12 3.50 8.45
N ILE A 191 7.81 3.35 8.32
CA ILE A 191 6.91 4.42 7.89
C ILE A 191 5.87 4.67 8.98
N SER A 192 5.61 5.95 9.28
CA SER A 192 4.49 6.35 10.13
C SER A 192 3.53 7.27 9.40
N PHE A 193 2.24 7.12 9.73
CA PHE A 193 1.14 7.86 9.16
C PHE A 193 0.28 8.45 10.27
N THR A 194 -0.09 9.71 10.13
CA THR A 194 -1.18 10.37 10.88
C THR A 194 -2.26 10.75 9.90
N ILE A 195 -3.44 10.16 10.04
CA ILE A 195 -4.53 10.27 9.06
C ILE A 195 -5.76 10.83 9.76
N PRO A 196 -6.32 11.96 9.30
CA PRO A 196 -7.54 12.50 9.89
C PRO A 196 -8.70 11.55 9.59
N LEU A 197 -9.48 11.19 10.62
CA LEU A 197 -10.60 10.26 10.51
C LEU A 197 -11.76 10.84 9.69
N GLN A 198 -11.95 12.16 9.73
CA GLN A 198 -13.06 12.84 9.04
C GLN A 198 -12.61 14.04 8.22
N THR A 199 -13.33 14.30 7.12
CA THR A 199 -13.17 15.51 6.33
C THR A 199 -13.62 16.75 7.11
N ARG A 200 -12.74 17.74 7.22
CA ARG A 200 -12.99 19.03 7.89
C ARG A 200 -12.45 20.18 7.04
N SER A 201 -12.72 21.42 7.45
CA SER A 201 -12.17 22.62 6.79
C SER A 201 -10.63 22.64 6.78
N THR A 202 -10.00 21.97 7.75
CA THR A 202 -8.55 21.85 7.92
C THR A 202 -7.99 20.51 7.42
N SER A 203 -8.83 19.58 6.95
CA SER A 203 -8.43 18.25 6.51
C SER A 203 -9.33 17.77 5.37
N GLN A 204 -8.95 18.09 4.13
CA GLN A 204 -9.71 17.68 2.95
C GLN A 204 -9.44 16.23 2.52
N PHE A 205 -8.38 15.61 3.03
CA PHE A 205 -7.98 14.26 2.69
C PHE A 205 -8.20 13.30 3.85
N SER A 206 -9.33 12.62 3.85
CA SER A 206 -9.74 11.69 4.90
C SER A 206 -10.53 10.49 4.33
N PRO A 207 -10.49 9.32 4.99
CA PRO A 207 -11.37 8.18 4.68
C PRO A 207 -12.81 8.33 5.20
N ASP A 208 -13.16 9.40 5.94
CA ASP A 208 -14.51 9.67 6.47
C ASP A 208 -15.08 8.54 7.35
N ILE A 209 -14.28 8.10 8.32
CA ILE A 209 -14.56 7.05 9.31
C ILE A 209 -14.85 7.67 10.69
N LYS A 210 -15.59 6.94 11.53
CA LYS A 210 -15.91 7.35 12.91
C LYS A 210 -15.14 6.49 13.92
N PRO A 211 -14.75 7.05 15.08
CA PRO A 211 -14.31 6.24 16.22
C PRO A 211 -15.32 5.13 16.54
N GLY A 212 -14.85 3.98 17.01
CA GLY A 212 -15.69 2.79 17.26
C GLY A 212 -15.96 1.92 16.02
N GLN A 213 -15.69 2.41 14.80
CA GLN A 213 -15.89 1.60 13.58
C GLN A 213 -14.75 0.60 13.38
N THR A 214 -15.09 -0.53 12.76
CA THR A 214 -14.08 -1.42 12.18
C THR A 214 -13.78 -0.96 10.75
N VAL A 215 -12.50 -0.85 10.42
CA VAL A 215 -12.00 -0.48 9.09
C VAL A 215 -11.09 -1.58 8.54
N ASP A 216 -11.08 -1.76 7.23
CA ASP A 216 -10.09 -2.62 6.56
C ASP A 216 -8.87 -1.77 6.18
N VAL A 217 -7.69 -2.17 6.67
CA VAL A 217 -6.41 -1.50 6.39
C VAL A 217 -5.57 -2.41 5.49
N GLY A 218 -5.17 -1.88 4.34
CA GLY A 218 -4.37 -2.58 3.33
C GLY A 218 -2.95 -2.02 3.24
N PHE A 219 -1.97 -2.90 3.13
CA PHE A 219 -0.56 -2.58 2.91
C PHE A 219 -0.11 -3.20 1.59
N GLU A 220 0.40 -2.40 0.67
CA GLU A 220 0.67 -2.82 -0.69
C GLU A 220 2.02 -2.31 -1.22
N ILE A 221 2.82 -3.20 -1.80
CA ILE A 221 3.94 -2.89 -2.69
C ILE A 221 3.69 -3.62 -3.99
N ASP A 222 3.11 -2.91 -4.96
CA ASP A 222 2.67 -3.49 -6.24
C ASP A 222 2.91 -2.49 -7.39
N PRO A 223 4.03 -2.64 -8.12
CA PRO A 223 4.37 -1.75 -9.21
C PRO A 223 3.51 -1.98 -10.45
N VAL A 224 2.87 -3.15 -10.59
CA VAL A 224 1.92 -3.41 -11.68
C VAL A 224 0.68 -2.55 -11.46
N ARG A 225 0.16 -2.53 -10.23
CA ARG A 225 -0.96 -1.64 -9.89
C ARG A 225 -0.60 -0.17 -10.05
N LEU A 226 0.57 0.27 -9.60
CA LEU A 226 1.01 1.66 -9.82
C LEU A 226 1.16 2.01 -11.31
N HIS A 227 1.48 1.04 -12.15
CA HIS A 227 1.50 1.19 -13.60
C HIS A 227 0.07 1.30 -14.17
N ASP A 228 -0.82 0.38 -13.82
CA ASP A 228 -2.21 0.32 -14.30
C ASP A 228 -3.04 1.55 -13.88
N MET A 229 -2.85 2.02 -12.65
CA MET A 229 -3.49 3.22 -12.10
C MET A 229 -3.27 4.48 -12.95
N ARG A 230 -2.23 4.50 -13.79
CA ARG A 230 -1.87 5.62 -14.65
C ARG A 230 -2.50 5.53 -16.04
N GLU A 231 -2.63 4.34 -16.61
CA GLU A 231 -3.16 4.18 -17.97
C GLU A 231 -4.67 4.40 -18.03
N GLY A 232 -5.33 4.64 -16.89
CA GLY A 232 -6.78 4.77 -16.82
C GLY A 232 -7.49 3.47 -17.16
N SER A 233 -6.75 2.36 -17.25
CA SER A 233 -7.30 1.03 -17.31
C SER A 233 -7.95 0.77 -15.96
N SER A 234 -9.25 0.48 -15.99
CA SER A 234 -9.87 -0.28 -14.92
C SER A 234 -8.96 -1.47 -14.67
N ALA A 235 -8.35 -1.52 -13.48
CA ALA A 235 -7.42 -2.56 -13.04
C ALA A 235 -7.81 -3.92 -13.65
N PRO A 236 -6.86 -4.78 -14.07
CA PRO A 236 -7.22 -6.15 -14.37
C PRO A 236 -7.74 -6.74 -13.07
N LEU A 237 -9.07 -6.75 -12.93
CA LEU A 237 -9.76 -7.66 -12.04
C LEU A 237 -9.26 -9.02 -12.49
N ILE A 238 -8.42 -9.64 -11.66
CA ILE A 238 -8.22 -11.07 -11.70
C ILE A 238 -9.58 -11.68 -11.35
N SER A 239 -10.41 -11.82 -12.37
CA SER A 239 -11.48 -12.79 -12.47
C SER A 239 -11.56 -13.16 -13.95
N SER A 240 -10.98 -14.31 -14.23
CA SER A 240 -11.16 -15.09 -15.44
C SER A 240 -12.59 -15.03 -15.97
N GLU A 241 -12.67 -15.02 -17.29
CA GLU A 241 -13.85 -15.28 -18.15
C GLU A 241 -14.50 -14.05 -18.78
N THR A 242 -14.30 -13.97 -20.10
CA THR A 242 -15.08 -13.25 -21.13
C THR A 242 -14.81 -11.75 -21.35
N ALA A 243 -13.85 -11.47 -22.24
CA ALA A 243 -13.95 -10.33 -23.15
C ALA A 243 -13.39 -10.73 -24.52
N SER A 244 -14.28 -11.17 -25.41
CA SER A 244 -13.97 -11.36 -26.83
C SER A 244 -14.19 -10.02 -27.55
N GLY A 245 -13.09 -9.30 -27.75
CA GLY A 245 -13.04 -8.10 -28.58
C GLY A 245 -11.68 -8.07 -29.24
N ARG A 246 -11.64 -7.90 -30.57
CA ARG A 246 -10.41 -7.78 -31.35
C ARG A 246 -9.58 -6.58 -30.85
N THR A 247 -8.62 -6.83 -29.97
CA THR A 247 -7.55 -5.89 -29.62
C THR A 247 -6.27 -6.27 -30.36
N ASP A 248 -5.44 -5.26 -30.60
CA ASP A 248 -4.15 -5.34 -31.30
C ASP A 248 -3.17 -6.25 -30.53
N SER A 249 -2.95 -7.48 -31.01
CA SER A 249 -2.16 -8.52 -30.33
C SER A 249 -0.74 -8.06 -29.98
N ASP A 250 -0.15 -7.20 -30.82
CA ASP A 250 1.22 -6.70 -30.65
C ASP A 250 1.36 -5.76 -29.43
N SER A 251 0.26 -5.13 -29.00
CA SER A 251 0.24 -4.22 -27.84
C SER A 251 0.13 -4.99 -26.52
N GLU A 252 -0.70 -6.03 -26.50
CA GLU A 252 -0.91 -6.90 -25.33
C GLU A 252 0.37 -7.69 -25.00
N ASP A 253 1.06 -8.22 -26.02
CA ASP A 253 2.32 -8.97 -25.83
C ASP A 253 3.43 -8.11 -25.20
N ARG A 254 3.54 -6.83 -25.61
CA ARG A 254 4.54 -5.90 -25.06
C ARG A 254 4.22 -5.49 -23.62
N GLN A 255 2.95 -5.31 -23.30
CA GLN A 255 2.52 -5.00 -21.94
C GLN A 255 2.77 -6.19 -21.01
N GLN A 256 2.44 -7.40 -21.45
CA GLN A 256 2.68 -8.62 -20.69
C GLN A 256 4.17 -8.84 -20.41
N GLU A 257 5.05 -8.59 -21.40
CA GLU A 257 6.50 -8.72 -21.20
C GLU A 257 7.04 -7.70 -20.19
N ARG A 258 6.53 -6.47 -20.18
CA ARG A 258 6.90 -5.46 -19.17
C ARG A 258 6.46 -5.86 -17.77
N ILE A 259 5.23 -6.37 -17.63
CA ILE A 259 4.73 -6.90 -16.36
C ILE A 259 5.61 -8.04 -15.88
N ASN A 260 5.99 -8.97 -16.78
CA ASN A 260 6.88 -10.07 -16.45
C ASN A 260 8.26 -9.57 -15.97
N GLN A 261 8.82 -8.53 -16.59
CA GLN A 261 10.10 -7.93 -16.18
C GLN A 261 10.00 -7.26 -14.80
N LEU A 262 8.92 -6.52 -14.55
CA LEU A 262 8.63 -5.93 -13.24
C LEU A 262 8.56 -6.99 -12.15
N MET A 263 7.81 -8.07 -12.39
CA MET A 263 7.64 -9.17 -11.45
C MET A 263 8.94 -9.94 -11.21
N ARG A 264 9.79 -10.11 -12.24
CA ARG A 264 11.13 -10.72 -12.06
C ARG A 264 12.04 -9.89 -11.16
N ARG A 265 11.93 -8.56 -11.26
CA ARG A 265 12.77 -7.63 -10.50
C ARG A 265 12.31 -7.50 -9.05
N MET A 266 11.02 -7.28 -8.83
CA MET A 266 10.45 -7.14 -7.49
C MET A 266 10.34 -8.49 -6.76
N GLY A 267 10.01 -9.55 -7.50
CA GLY A 267 9.47 -10.81 -6.98
C GLY A 267 7.98 -10.75 -6.72
N GLU A 268 7.53 -11.41 -5.65
CA GLU A 268 6.12 -11.43 -5.25
C GLU A 268 5.70 -10.05 -4.69
N PRO A 269 4.56 -9.50 -5.13
CA PRO A 269 4.02 -8.27 -4.58
C PRO A 269 3.64 -8.48 -3.12
N LEU A 270 3.88 -7.47 -2.30
CA LEU A 270 3.36 -7.46 -0.93
C LEU A 270 1.91 -6.96 -1.00
N GLU A 271 0.94 -7.80 -0.61
CA GLU A 271 -0.43 -7.38 -0.34
C GLU A 271 -0.89 -8.01 0.98
N LYS A 272 -1.08 -7.20 2.02
CA LYS A 272 -1.59 -7.63 3.32
C LYS A 272 -2.78 -6.77 3.71
N TRP A 273 -3.82 -7.39 4.26
CA TRP A 273 -5.01 -6.69 4.76
C TRP A 273 -5.24 -7.10 6.21
N VAL A 274 -5.60 -6.12 7.04
CA VAL A 274 -5.97 -6.31 8.44
C VAL A 274 -7.30 -5.63 8.72
N LYS A 275 -8.09 -6.20 9.62
CA LYS A 275 -9.28 -5.53 10.17
C LYS A 275 -8.86 -4.76 11.41
N LEU A 276 -9.03 -3.45 11.39
CA LEU A 276 -8.72 -2.58 12.51
C LEU A 276 -10.00 -2.11 13.19
N GLU A 277 -10.20 -2.49 14.44
CA GLU A 277 -11.27 -1.96 15.29
C GLU A 277 -10.78 -0.68 15.96
N LEU A 278 -11.41 0.45 15.64
CA LEU A 278 -11.07 1.74 16.22
C LEU A 278 -11.64 1.85 17.63
N SER A 279 -10.80 2.18 18.60
CA SER A 279 -11.23 2.41 19.97
C SER A 279 -12.15 3.62 20.09
N GLU A 280 -13.12 3.51 20.99
CA GLU A 280 -13.98 4.60 21.45
C GLU A 280 -13.31 5.39 22.60
N PRO A 281 -13.64 6.68 22.78
CA PRO A 281 -13.25 7.46 23.96
C PRO A 281 -13.82 6.93 25.27
#